data_AF-A0ABC9GA62-F1
#
_entry.id   AF-A0ABC9GA62-F1
#
_cell.length_a   1.000
_cell.length_b   1.000
_cell.length_c   1.000
_cell.angle_alpha   90.00
_cell.angle_beta   90.00
_cell.angle_gamma   90.00
#
_symmetry.space_group_name_H-M   'P 1'
#
loop_
_entity.id
_entity.type
_entity.pdbx_description
1 polymer ?
#
loop_
_entity_poly.entity_id
_entity_poly.type
_entity_poly.pdbx_seq_one_letter_code
_entity_poly.pdbx_strand_id
1 'polypeptide(L)'
;MAALAHQVVGANQPPLLSSPALLRRPSNNARMPALPAAASSLGGRGMRLLPRRSATAVVVRASSEAKAEAEAEAETAKPAEGGGGGGEEEERPYEEYEVTIEKPYGLKFAKGRDGGTYIQAIFPGAAAERTGQFTVGDKVLATSSVFGDEIWPAAGYGQTMYCIRQRIGPLYMKMERRFGKWDGAGELTEKEIIRAERNSGVVSGRVREIQLQNYQRKMEQKMQREEDLRTGLRLYKDGKYEEALEKFESVLGSKPESNEASIASYNVACCYSKLGRIEAGLSALEDALKAGYEEFKRIRTDPDLENVRKSEKFDTLLKNYDESFINESALNAIKSLFGLGKK
;
A
#
# COMPACT_ATOMS: atom_id res chain seq x y z
N MET A 1 -3.33 11.67 -48.72
CA MET A 1 -4.73 11.23 -48.47
C MET A 1 -4.70 10.21 -47.35
N ALA A 2 -4.74 10.68 -46.10
CA ALA A 2 -4.56 9.86 -44.90
C ALA A 2 -5.89 9.24 -44.47
N ALA A 3 -6.02 7.91 -44.54
CA ALA A 3 -7.13 7.19 -43.97
C ALA A 3 -6.82 6.87 -42.50
N LEU A 4 -7.43 7.64 -41.59
CA LEU A 4 -7.43 7.36 -40.16
C LEU A 4 -8.25 6.10 -39.89
N ALA A 5 -7.72 5.26 -38.98
CA ALA A 5 -8.46 4.16 -38.38
C ALA A 5 -9.72 4.70 -37.67
N HIS A 6 -10.84 4.67 -38.39
CA HIS A 6 -12.17 4.80 -37.81
C HIS A 6 -12.67 3.38 -37.53
N GLN A 7 -12.67 2.96 -36.27
CA GLN A 7 -13.49 1.82 -35.86
C GLN A 7 -14.13 2.06 -34.49
N VAL A 8 -15.38 2.49 -34.58
CA VAL A 8 -16.57 2.12 -33.80
C VAL A 8 -16.37 1.84 -32.30
N VAL A 9 -16.70 2.86 -31.49
CA VAL A 9 -17.11 2.70 -30.09
C VAL A 9 -18.51 2.06 -30.10
N GLY A 10 -18.54 0.73 -30.04
CA GLY A 10 -19.76 -0.03 -29.78
C GLY A 10 -20.09 0.02 -28.29
N ALA A 11 -21.27 0.56 -27.97
CA ALA A 11 -21.82 0.59 -26.62
C ALA A 11 -21.87 -0.83 -26.02
N ASN A 12 -21.05 -1.09 -25.02
CA ASN A 12 -21.08 -2.33 -24.25
C ASN A 12 -21.50 -1.99 -22.82
N GLN A 13 -22.81 -2.04 -22.56
CA GLN A 13 -23.33 -2.08 -21.19
C GLN A 13 -22.85 -3.39 -20.54
N PRO A 14 -22.29 -3.37 -19.32
CA PRO A 14 -21.95 -4.62 -18.65
C PRO A 14 -23.23 -5.38 -18.25
N PRO A 15 -23.25 -6.72 -18.34
CA PRO A 15 -24.38 -7.50 -17.89
C PRO A 15 -24.51 -7.36 -16.37
N LEU A 16 -25.74 -7.11 -15.90
CA LEU A 16 -26.08 -7.25 -14.48
C LEU A 16 -25.88 -8.73 -14.12
N LEU A 17 -24.82 -9.02 -13.36
CA LEU A 17 -24.58 -10.35 -12.82
C LEU A 17 -25.77 -10.74 -11.94
N SER A 18 -26.53 -11.74 -12.40
CA SER A 18 -27.60 -12.39 -11.64
C SER A 18 -27.03 -13.01 -10.37
N SER A 19 -27.63 -12.68 -9.23
CA SER A 19 -27.33 -13.27 -7.93
C SER A 19 -27.38 -14.82 -7.99
N PRO A 20 -26.41 -15.55 -7.42
CA PRO A 20 -26.53 -16.98 -7.28
C PRO A 20 -27.58 -17.33 -6.22
N ALA A 21 -28.39 -18.33 -6.53
CA ALA A 21 -29.47 -18.84 -5.69
C ALA A 21 -28.97 -19.30 -4.31
N LEU A 22 -29.69 -18.86 -3.26
CA LEU A 22 -29.50 -19.28 -1.88
C LEU A 22 -29.76 -20.79 -1.75
N LEU A 23 -28.70 -21.56 -1.46
CA LEU A 23 -28.83 -22.93 -0.98
C LEU A 23 -29.40 -22.93 0.43
N ARG A 24 -30.65 -23.37 0.52
CA ARG A 24 -31.43 -23.61 1.74
C ARG A 24 -30.75 -24.70 2.59
N ARG A 25 -30.25 -24.34 3.77
CA ARG A 25 -29.77 -25.31 4.78
C ARG A 25 -30.96 -25.97 5.49
N PRO A 26 -30.91 -27.29 5.78
CA PRO A 26 -31.94 -27.95 6.54
C PRO A 26 -31.77 -27.67 8.04
N SER A 27 -32.89 -27.41 8.69
CA SER A 27 -33.07 -27.32 10.14
C SER A 27 -32.86 -28.69 10.79
N ASN A 28 -31.96 -28.78 11.76
CA ASN A 28 -31.98 -29.87 12.73
C ASN A 28 -31.97 -29.30 14.14
N ASN A 29 -33.13 -29.46 14.79
CA ASN A 29 -33.31 -29.41 16.23
C ASN A 29 -32.44 -30.47 16.89
N ALA A 30 -31.58 -30.09 17.83
CA ALA A 30 -31.08 -31.00 18.85
C ALA A 30 -30.89 -30.26 20.17
N ARG A 31 -31.76 -30.62 21.11
CA ARG A 31 -31.85 -30.28 22.52
C ARG A 31 -30.52 -30.44 23.27
N MET A 32 -30.26 -29.51 24.17
CA MET A 32 -29.34 -29.60 25.32
C MET A 32 -29.61 -30.86 26.17
N PRO A 33 -28.61 -31.28 26.97
CA PRO A 33 -28.89 -31.44 28.40
C PRO A 33 -27.88 -30.69 29.28
N ALA A 34 -28.45 -30.04 30.30
CA ALA A 34 -27.76 -29.46 31.45
C ALA A 34 -27.44 -30.55 32.50
N LEU A 35 -26.52 -30.24 33.43
CA LEU A 35 -26.46 -30.59 34.88
C LEU A 35 -24.99 -30.48 35.38
N PRO A 36 -24.72 -30.35 36.70
CA PRO A 36 -25.26 -29.39 37.66
C PRO A 36 -24.16 -28.61 38.43
N ALA A 37 -24.60 -27.57 39.14
CA ALA A 37 -23.83 -26.85 40.13
C ALA A 37 -23.65 -27.64 41.44
N ALA A 38 -22.48 -27.54 42.07
CA ALA A 38 -22.26 -27.94 43.45
C ALA A 38 -21.65 -26.78 44.24
N ALA A 39 -22.41 -26.28 45.21
CA ALA A 39 -21.93 -25.41 46.27
C ALA A 39 -21.43 -26.28 47.44
N SER A 40 -20.36 -25.85 48.11
CA SER A 40 -19.99 -26.34 49.44
C SER A 40 -19.31 -25.22 50.22
N SER A 41 -19.78 -25.06 51.45
CA SER A 41 -19.52 -23.96 52.36
C SER A 41 -18.55 -24.34 53.48
N LEU A 42 -17.83 -23.32 53.98
CA LEU A 42 -17.48 -23.03 55.40
C LEU A 42 -16.29 -23.73 56.09
N GLY A 43 -15.51 -22.85 56.76
CA GLY A 43 -14.59 -23.13 57.88
C GLY A 43 -13.15 -22.69 57.55
N GLY A 44 -12.53 -21.63 58.07
CA GLY A 44 -12.74 -20.87 59.29
C GLY A 44 -11.61 -21.15 60.30
N ARG A 45 -10.51 -20.37 60.25
CA ARG A 45 -9.69 -19.98 61.42
C ARG A 45 -8.55 -19.04 61.02
N GLY A 46 -8.54 -17.85 61.62
CA GLY A 46 -7.50 -16.85 61.45
C GLY A 46 -6.28 -17.05 62.35
N MET A 47 -5.16 -16.48 61.95
CA MET A 47 -4.07 -16.03 62.83
C MET A 47 -3.45 -14.75 62.29
N ARG A 48 -3.07 -13.89 63.23
CA ARG A 48 -2.75 -12.46 63.09
C ARG A 48 -1.46 -12.15 62.32
N LEU A 49 -1.47 -10.93 61.79
CA LEU A 49 -0.38 -10.13 61.24
C LEU A 49 0.86 -10.01 62.14
N LEU A 50 2.03 -9.96 61.49
CA LEU A 50 3.07 -8.95 61.73
C LEU A 50 3.69 -8.52 60.37
N PRO A 51 4.09 -7.25 60.20
CA PRO A 51 4.51 -6.70 58.91
C PRO A 51 5.99 -6.97 58.65
N ARG A 52 6.34 -7.41 57.44
CA ARG A 52 7.72 -7.26 56.94
C ARG A 52 7.70 -6.23 55.81
N ARG A 53 8.15 -5.02 56.16
CA ARG A 53 8.68 -4.05 55.20
C ARG A 53 9.85 -4.70 54.46
N SER A 54 9.80 -4.69 53.14
CA SER A 54 10.98 -4.73 52.29
C SER A 54 10.67 -3.83 51.11
N ALA A 55 11.36 -2.70 51.07
CA ALA A 55 11.16 -1.63 50.12
C ALA A 55 11.45 -2.10 48.69
N THR A 56 10.49 -2.00 47.78
CA THR A 56 10.78 -1.91 46.35
C THR A 56 11.22 -0.49 46.07
N ALA A 57 12.53 -0.29 46.00
CA ALA A 57 13.12 0.91 45.46
C ALA A 57 12.77 0.98 43.97
N VAL A 58 11.80 1.84 43.62
CA VAL A 58 11.60 2.28 42.23
C VAL A 58 12.78 3.21 41.93
N VAL A 59 13.76 2.72 41.17
CA VAL A 59 14.83 3.59 40.65
C VAL A 59 14.25 4.34 39.46
N VAL A 60 13.80 5.57 39.71
CA VAL A 60 13.45 6.55 38.68
C VAL A 60 14.73 7.31 38.35
N ARG A 61 15.30 7.08 37.16
CA ARG A 61 16.25 8.02 36.55
C ARG A 61 15.51 8.77 35.45
N ALA A 62 15.20 10.03 35.70
CA ALA A 62 14.90 10.98 34.64
C ALA A 62 16.26 11.57 34.21
N SER A 63 16.76 11.16 33.05
CA SER A 63 17.97 11.74 32.47
C SER A 63 17.58 12.94 31.64
N SER A 64 17.68 14.14 32.21
CA SER A 64 17.64 15.40 31.48
C SER A 64 19.06 15.73 31.01
N GLU A 65 19.44 15.27 29.82
CA GLU A 65 20.63 15.76 29.11
C GLU A 65 20.18 16.40 27.80
N ALA A 66 19.63 17.61 27.92
CA ALA A 66 19.50 18.52 26.80
C ALA A 66 20.81 19.32 26.69
N LYS A 67 21.62 18.93 25.71
CA LYS A 67 22.63 19.70 24.97
C LYS A 67 22.72 21.19 25.39
N ALA A 68 23.50 21.48 26.43
CA ALA A 68 23.93 22.81 26.78
C ALA A 68 25.28 23.06 26.09
N GLU A 69 25.27 23.77 24.97
CA GLU A 69 26.41 24.51 24.41
C GLU A 69 25.93 25.24 23.15
N ALA A 70 25.41 26.46 23.34
CA ALA A 70 25.53 27.60 22.42
C ALA A 70 24.77 28.83 22.99
N GLU A 71 25.55 29.87 23.27
CA GLU A 71 25.17 31.29 23.25
C GLU A 71 24.42 31.87 24.46
N ALA A 72 25.25 32.43 25.35
CA ALA A 72 24.90 33.56 26.20
C ALA A 72 25.02 34.87 25.40
N GLU A 73 24.23 35.86 25.86
CA GLU A 73 24.22 37.30 25.52
C GLU A 73 23.32 37.77 24.36
N ALA A 74 22.09 38.18 24.71
CA ALA A 74 21.61 39.56 24.51
C ALA A 74 20.25 39.76 25.22
N GLU A 75 20.27 40.55 26.30
CA GLU A 75 19.08 41.18 26.89
C GLU A 75 18.52 42.27 25.95
N THR A 76 17.20 42.40 25.87
CA THR A 76 16.42 43.61 26.23
C THR A 76 14.95 43.48 25.80
N ALA A 77 14.07 44.18 26.51
CA ALA A 77 12.64 43.90 26.61
C ALA A 77 11.71 44.93 25.91
N LYS A 78 10.58 44.41 25.37
CA LYS A 78 9.21 44.98 25.20
C LYS A 78 8.96 46.13 24.17
N PRO A 79 7.68 46.42 23.77
CA PRO A 79 6.56 45.54 23.36
C PRO A 79 5.75 46.04 22.12
N ALA A 80 4.78 45.23 21.67
CA ALA A 80 3.46 45.58 21.06
C ALA A 80 3.21 45.45 19.53
N GLU A 81 2.06 44.80 19.28
CA GLU A 81 1.09 44.88 18.15
C GLU A 81 1.36 44.26 16.78
N GLY A 82 0.46 43.35 16.38
CA GLY A 82 -0.05 43.28 15.01
C GLY A 82 -0.17 41.88 14.38
N GLY A 83 -1.40 41.45 14.10
CA GLY A 83 -1.70 40.62 12.92
C GLY A 83 -1.77 39.11 13.12
N GLY A 84 -2.90 38.52 12.76
CA GLY A 84 -3.16 37.09 12.82
C GLY A 84 -2.40 36.28 11.75
N GLY A 85 -2.23 35.00 12.04
CA GLY A 85 -1.64 34.00 11.15
C GLY A 85 -1.90 32.61 11.72
N GLY A 86 -2.25 31.66 10.85
CA GLY A 86 -2.73 30.32 11.20
C GLY A 86 -1.82 29.57 12.18
N GLY A 87 -2.46 28.80 13.06
CA GLY A 87 -1.76 27.94 14.01
C GLY A 87 -0.94 26.89 13.28
N GLU A 88 0.36 27.15 13.14
CA GLU A 88 1.38 26.14 12.92
C GLU A 88 1.36 25.24 14.15
N GLU A 89 0.96 23.96 13.97
CA GLU A 89 1.12 22.96 15.02
C GLU A 89 2.63 22.77 15.23
N GLU A 90 3.18 23.45 16.24
CA GLU A 90 4.56 23.22 16.70
C GLU A 90 4.78 21.71 16.91
N GLU A 91 5.65 21.11 16.09
CA GLU A 91 6.16 19.76 16.32
C GLU A 91 6.91 19.75 17.67
N ARG A 92 6.18 19.40 18.73
CA ARG A 92 6.80 19.22 20.04
C ARG A 92 7.84 18.10 19.93
N PRO A 93 9.10 18.33 20.37
CA PRO A 93 10.12 17.30 20.34
C PRO A 93 9.63 16.07 21.11
N TYR A 94 9.83 14.89 20.52
CA TYR A 94 9.49 13.63 21.17
C TYR A 94 10.33 13.47 22.43
N GLU A 95 9.67 13.34 23.58
CA GLU A 95 10.34 13.11 24.87
C GLU A 95 10.58 11.61 25.09
N GLU A 96 11.83 11.22 25.30
CA GLU A 96 12.17 9.85 25.68
C GLU A 96 12.07 9.66 27.20
N TYR A 97 11.53 8.52 27.65
CA TYR A 97 11.51 8.16 29.06
C TYR A 97 11.78 6.68 29.29
N GLU A 98 12.34 6.36 30.45
CA GLU A 98 12.72 5.00 30.83
C GLU A 98 11.86 4.53 32.00
N VAL A 99 11.40 3.27 31.93
CA VAL A 99 10.48 2.72 32.91
C VAL A 99 10.73 1.24 33.14
N THR A 100 10.64 0.83 34.41
CA THR A 100 10.72 -0.57 34.81
C THR A 100 9.43 -0.99 35.50
N ILE A 101 8.77 -2.03 35.00
CA ILE A 101 7.49 -2.54 35.53
C ILE A 101 7.50 -4.04 35.74
N GLU A 102 6.68 -4.54 36.65
CA GLU A 102 6.55 -5.97 36.97
C GLU A 102 5.25 -6.57 36.43
N LYS A 103 5.23 -7.91 36.24
CA LYS A 103 4.01 -8.62 35.84
C LYS A 103 2.99 -8.59 36.98
N PRO A 104 1.68 -8.43 36.70
CA PRO A 104 1.10 -8.17 35.39
C PRO A 104 1.28 -6.70 34.96
N TYR A 105 1.87 -6.51 33.77
CA TYR A 105 2.25 -5.18 33.27
C TYR A 105 1.04 -4.26 33.07
N GLY A 106 -0.09 -4.79 32.57
CA GLY A 106 -1.28 -3.98 32.32
C GLY A 106 -1.21 -3.11 31.06
N LEU A 107 -0.39 -3.48 30.09
CA LEU A 107 -0.27 -2.79 28.81
C LEU A 107 -0.75 -3.68 27.66
N LYS A 108 -1.55 -3.10 26.76
CA LYS A 108 -1.88 -3.71 25.47
C LYS A 108 -1.07 -2.99 24.39
N PHE A 109 -0.35 -3.75 23.57
CA PHE A 109 0.48 -3.19 22.50
C PHE A 109 -0.10 -3.50 21.12
N ALA A 110 0.10 -2.59 20.17
CA ALA A 110 -0.26 -2.76 18.77
C ALA A 110 0.93 -2.45 17.84
N LYS A 111 0.88 -3.02 16.63
CA LYS A 111 1.88 -2.82 15.58
C LYS A 111 1.56 -1.55 14.80
N GLY A 112 2.50 -0.61 14.73
CA GLY A 112 2.40 0.59 13.89
C GLY A 112 2.64 0.30 12.40
N ARG A 113 2.30 1.26 11.53
CA ARG A 113 2.55 1.18 10.08
C ARG A 113 4.05 1.10 9.76
N ASP A 114 4.85 1.79 10.55
CA ASP A 114 6.32 1.75 10.54
C ASP A 114 6.90 0.41 11.06
N GLY A 115 6.04 -0.53 11.50
CA GLY A 115 6.46 -1.79 12.10
C GLY A 115 6.84 -1.72 13.58
N GLY A 116 6.76 -0.53 14.20
CA GLY A 116 7.07 -0.28 15.60
C GLY A 116 6.02 -0.84 16.57
N THR A 117 6.33 -0.77 17.87
CA THR A 117 5.45 -1.23 18.96
C THR A 117 4.90 -0.05 19.72
N TYR A 118 3.58 0.05 19.82
CA TYR A 118 2.89 1.19 20.43
C TYR A 118 1.93 0.75 21.51
N ILE A 119 1.73 1.59 22.53
CA ILE A 119 0.71 1.35 23.57
C ILE A 119 -0.67 1.61 22.96
N GLN A 120 -1.48 0.56 22.87
CA GLN A 120 -2.87 0.62 22.42
C GLN A 120 -3.84 0.92 23.58
N ALA A 121 -3.59 0.34 24.76
CA ALA A 121 -4.44 0.54 25.93
C ALA A 121 -3.67 0.27 27.22
N ILE A 122 -4.09 0.93 28.29
CA ILE A 122 -3.59 0.74 29.65
C ILE A 122 -4.76 0.19 30.47
N PHE A 123 -4.55 -0.92 31.18
CA PHE A 123 -5.60 -1.58 31.95
C PHE A 123 -5.71 -0.96 33.35
N PRO A 124 -6.93 -0.62 33.82
CA PRO A 124 -7.15 -0.10 35.16
C PRO A 124 -6.69 -1.06 36.26
N GLY A 125 -6.08 -0.54 37.33
CA GLY A 125 -5.58 -1.25 38.49
C GLY A 125 -4.25 -1.99 38.30
N ALA A 126 -3.63 -1.93 37.11
CA ALA A 126 -2.43 -2.69 36.79
C ALA A 126 -1.12 -1.93 37.08
N ALA A 127 0.03 -2.61 36.94
CA ALA A 127 1.34 -2.02 37.25
C ALA A 127 1.63 -0.75 36.45
N ALA A 128 1.30 -0.73 35.16
CA ALA A 128 1.50 0.43 34.30
C ALA A 128 0.64 1.64 34.66
N GLU A 129 -0.62 1.45 35.11
CA GLU A 129 -1.43 2.60 35.54
C GLU A 129 -0.88 3.21 36.84
N ARG A 130 -0.40 2.37 37.77
CA ARG A 130 0.20 2.82 39.03
C ARG A 130 1.47 3.66 38.85
N THR A 131 2.21 3.49 37.75
CA THR A 131 3.36 4.36 37.48
C THR A 131 2.95 5.75 37.01
N GLY A 132 1.76 5.89 36.40
CA GLY A 132 1.28 7.17 35.83
C GLY A 132 2.13 7.71 34.69
N GLN A 133 3.10 6.95 34.19
CA GLN A 133 4.08 7.43 33.20
C GLN A 133 3.67 7.17 31.76
N PHE A 134 2.86 6.15 31.53
CA PHE A 134 2.46 5.70 30.19
C PHE A 134 1.27 6.48 29.67
N THR A 135 1.32 6.82 28.38
CA THR A 135 0.19 7.37 27.63
C THR A 135 -0.14 6.44 26.47
N VAL A 136 -1.43 6.33 26.12
CA VAL A 136 -1.86 5.62 24.91
C VAL A 136 -1.22 6.30 23.69
N GLY A 137 -0.61 5.50 22.82
CA GLY A 137 0.12 5.96 21.64
C GLY A 137 1.64 6.07 21.81
N ASP A 138 2.18 5.93 23.03
CA ASP A 138 3.64 5.95 23.23
C ASP A 138 4.32 4.77 22.50
N LYS A 139 5.51 5.03 21.95
CA LYS A 139 6.30 4.07 21.17
C LYS A 139 7.38 3.43 22.04
N VAL A 140 7.58 2.13 21.88
CA VAL A 140 8.70 1.41 22.50
C VAL A 140 9.95 1.58 21.62
N LEU A 141 11.02 2.17 22.15
CA LEU A 141 12.31 2.34 21.47
C LEU A 141 13.29 1.21 21.81
N ALA A 142 13.28 0.73 23.04
CA ALA A 142 14.12 -0.39 23.47
C ALA A 142 13.44 -1.19 24.58
N THR A 143 13.79 -2.47 24.68
CA THR A 143 13.28 -3.36 25.74
C THR A 143 14.40 -4.26 26.25
N SER A 144 14.34 -4.61 27.52
CA SER A 144 15.25 -5.59 28.11
C SER A 144 15.05 -6.99 27.50
N SER A 145 16.13 -7.76 27.42
CA SER A 145 16.16 -9.14 26.89
C SER A 145 15.22 -10.10 27.65
N VAL A 146 15.04 -11.33 27.18
CA VAL A 146 14.26 -12.34 27.93
C VAL A 146 15.00 -12.78 29.20
N PHE A 147 16.33 -12.85 29.14
CA PHE A 147 17.22 -13.29 30.21
C PHE A 147 18.33 -12.26 30.44
N GLY A 148 18.46 -11.77 31.68
CA GLY A 148 19.45 -10.76 32.06
C GLY A 148 18.98 -9.31 31.90
N ASP A 149 19.92 -8.38 32.05
CA ASP A 149 19.65 -6.93 32.10
C ASP A 149 20.07 -6.19 30.82
N GLU A 150 20.39 -6.93 29.76
CA GLU A 150 20.75 -6.34 28.46
C GLU A 150 19.55 -5.64 27.83
N ILE A 151 19.77 -4.44 27.31
CA ILE A 151 18.75 -3.61 26.65
C ILE A 151 18.97 -3.69 25.14
N TRP A 152 17.94 -4.13 24.42
CA TRP A 152 17.97 -4.28 22.96
C TRP A 152 17.04 -3.25 22.31
N PRO A 153 17.44 -2.67 21.15
CA PRO A 153 16.56 -1.78 20.40
C PRO A 153 15.31 -2.52 19.93
N ALA A 154 14.16 -1.85 19.98
CA ALA A 154 12.87 -2.38 19.55
C ALA A 154 12.76 -2.37 18.02
N ALA A 155 13.54 -3.23 17.35
CA ALA A 155 13.69 -3.28 15.89
C ALA A 155 12.44 -3.79 15.13
N GLY A 156 11.37 -4.18 15.82
CA GLY A 156 10.08 -4.50 15.21
C GLY A 156 9.09 -5.17 16.16
N TYR A 157 7.78 -5.01 15.89
CA TYR A 157 6.70 -5.46 16.78
C TYR A 157 6.81 -6.91 17.26
N GLY A 158 7.12 -7.84 16.35
CA GLY A 158 7.18 -9.27 16.71
C GLY A 158 8.29 -9.58 17.73
N GLN A 159 9.49 -9.04 17.52
CA GLN A 159 10.64 -9.25 18.39
C GLN A 159 10.43 -8.58 19.75
N THR A 160 9.99 -7.32 19.76
CA THR A 160 9.69 -6.58 20.98
C THR A 160 8.62 -7.30 21.81
N MET A 161 7.54 -7.74 21.18
CA MET A 161 6.48 -8.48 21.88
C MET A 161 6.90 -9.85 22.38
N TYR A 162 7.79 -10.55 21.67
CA TYR A 162 8.38 -11.79 22.15
C TYR A 162 9.15 -11.56 23.46
N CYS A 163 10.03 -10.57 23.49
CA CYS A 163 10.79 -10.20 24.68
C CYS A 163 9.87 -9.85 25.86
N ILE A 164 8.90 -8.96 25.64
CA ILE A 164 7.95 -8.51 26.67
C ILE A 164 7.15 -9.69 27.25
N ARG A 165 6.66 -10.60 26.40
CA ARG A 165 5.82 -11.72 26.86
C ARG A 165 6.64 -12.74 27.65
N GLN A 166 7.82 -13.09 27.15
CA GLN A 166 8.67 -14.13 27.73
C GLN A 166 9.54 -13.64 28.89
N ARG A 167 9.64 -12.32 29.13
CA ARG A 167 10.44 -11.72 30.20
C ARG A 167 10.18 -12.38 31.56
N ILE A 168 11.26 -12.80 32.20
CA ILE A 168 11.27 -13.30 33.58
C ILE A 168 11.85 -12.18 34.46
N GLY A 169 11.06 -11.70 35.41
CA GLY A 169 11.44 -10.57 36.27
C GLY A 169 10.92 -9.20 35.78
N PRO A 170 11.47 -8.09 36.30
CA PRO A 170 11.04 -6.74 35.95
C PRO A 170 11.38 -6.43 34.49
N LEU A 171 10.44 -5.83 33.77
CA LEU A 171 10.58 -5.42 32.38
C LEU A 171 11.04 -3.97 32.33
N TYR A 172 12.21 -3.74 31.75
CA TYR A 172 12.68 -2.41 31.42
C TYR A 172 12.31 -2.05 29.98
N MET A 173 11.83 -0.81 29.79
CA MET A 173 11.53 -0.24 28.49
C MET A 173 12.03 1.20 28.40
N LYS A 174 12.64 1.53 27.27
CA LYS A 174 12.84 2.91 26.83
C LYS A 174 11.72 3.26 25.87
N MET A 175 11.01 4.34 26.16
CA MET A 175 9.78 4.76 25.51
C MET A 175 9.95 6.15 24.92
N GLU A 176 9.11 6.48 23.94
CA GLU A 176 9.00 7.79 23.32
C GLU A 176 7.55 8.28 23.48
N ARG A 177 7.37 9.44 24.13
CA ARG A 177 6.05 10.06 24.31
C ARG A 177 5.53 10.53 22.96
N ARG A 178 4.35 10.07 22.56
CA ARG A 178 3.70 10.51 21.31
C ARG A 178 2.36 11.21 21.49
N PHE A 179 1.96 11.49 22.74
CA PHE A 179 0.77 12.28 23.07
C PHE A 179 -0.51 11.85 22.32
N GLY A 180 -0.69 10.54 22.09
CA GLY A 180 -1.85 10.00 21.36
C GLY A 180 -1.75 10.00 19.83
N LYS A 181 -0.73 10.62 19.23
CA LYS A 181 -0.47 10.58 17.79
C LYS A 181 0.34 9.32 17.44
N TRP A 182 -0.34 8.23 17.09
CA TRP A 182 0.33 7.08 16.46
C TRP A 182 -0.48 6.55 15.26
N ASP A 183 0.23 6.16 14.20
CA ASP A 183 -0.33 5.89 12.87
C ASP A 183 -1.25 4.65 12.79
N GLY A 184 -1.52 3.99 13.91
CA GLY A 184 -2.53 2.93 14.01
C GLY A 184 -3.97 3.44 14.06
N ALA A 185 -4.17 4.75 14.25
CA ALA A 185 -5.48 5.41 14.22
C ALA A 185 -5.73 6.23 12.94
N GLY A 186 -4.82 6.17 11.96
CA GLY A 186 -5.05 6.78 10.64
C GLY A 186 -6.10 6.01 9.84
N GLU A 187 -6.80 6.71 8.93
CA GLU A 187 -7.79 6.11 8.03
C GLU A 187 -7.27 4.78 7.46
N LEU A 188 -8.06 3.72 7.65
CA LEU A 188 -7.78 2.40 7.10
C LEU A 188 -7.55 2.55 5.59
N THR A 189 -6.52 1.89 5.06
CA THR A 189 -6.33 1.87 3.62
C THR A 189 -7.55 1.23 2.96
N GLU A 190 -7.91 1.63 1.73
CA GLU A 190 -9.04 1.06 1.00
C GLU A 190 -9.02 -0.49 1.00
N LYS A 191 -7.82 -1.08 0.91
CA LYS A 191 -7.60 -2.53 0.96
C LYS A 191 -7.91 -3.16 2.31
N GLU A 192 -7.66 -2.46 3.42
CA GLU A 192 -7.94 -2.93 4.78
C GLU A 192 -9.42 -2.79 5.13
N ILE A 193 -10.08 -1.72 4.68
CA ILE A 193 -11.55 -1.56 4.79
C ILE A 193 -12.23 -2.72 4.05
N ILE A 194 -11.85 -2.94 2.79
CA ILE A 194 -12.41 -4.02 1.97
C ILE A 194 -12.14 -5.39 2.60
N ARG A 195 -10.94 -5.64 3.15
CA ARG A 195 -10.60 -6.91 3.80
C ARG A 195 -11.40 -7.12 5.09
N ALA A 196 -11.53 -6.09 5.93
CA ALA A 196 -12.28 -6.15 7.18
C ALA A 196 -13.77 -6.41 6.91
N GLU A 197 -14.35 -5.79 5.88
CA GLU A 197 -15.76 -5.98 5.53
C GLU A 197 -16.06 -7.30 4.83
N ARG A 198 -15.16 -7.82 3.99
CA ARG A 198 -15.29 -9.20 3.48
C ARG A 198 -15.32 -10.23 4.61
N ASN A 199 -14.56 -9.99 5.67
CA ASN A 199 -14.51 -10.87 6.83
C ASN A 199 -15.75 -10.72 7.74
N SER A 200 -16.43 -9.56 7.74
CA SER A 200 -17.62 -9.32 8.55
C SER A 200 -18.93 -9.80 7.89
N GLY A 201 -18.91 -10.11 6.59
CA GLY A 201 -20.06 -10.64 5.86
C GLY A 201 -21.18 -9.61 5.57
N VAL A 202 -20.95 -8.34 5.90
CA VAL A 202 -21.88 -7.22 5.62
C VAL A 202 -21.14 -6.21 4.76
N VAL A 203 -21.61 -6.01 3.52
CA VAL A 203 -21.09 -4.96 2.63
C VAL A 203 -21.65 -3.63 3.13
N SER A 204 -20.79 -2.76 3.68
CA SER A 204 -21.22 -1.44 4.12
C SER A 204 -21.34 -0.48 2.94
N GLY A 205 -22.03 0.65 3.14
CA GLY A 205 -22.05 1.75 2.16
C GLY A 205 -20.66 2.29 1.80
N ARG A 206 -19.69 2.18 2.73
CA ARG A 206 -18.33 2.69 2.55
C ARG A 206 -17.54 1.89 1.50
N VAL A 207 -17.68 0.56 1.47
CA VAL A 207 -17.05 -0.24 0.40
C VAL A 207 -17.67 0.07 -0.96
N ARG A 208 -18.99 0.31 -1.02
CA ARG A 208 -19.64 0.73 -2.26
C ARG A 208 -19.12 2.07 -2.77
N GLU A 209 -18.88 3.02 -1.86
CA GLU A 209 -18.28 4.32 -2.18
C GLU A 209 -16.83 4.16 -2.69
N ILE A 210 -16.00 3.37 -1.99
CA ILE A 210 -14.62 3.07 -2.42
C ILE A 210 -14.61 2.41 -3.81
N GLN A 211 -15.54 1.49 -4.08
CA GLN A 211 -15.68 0.85 -5.39
C GLN A 211 -16.06 1.87 -6.47
N LEU A 212 -17.00 2.77 -6.17
CA LEU A 212 -17.43 3.82 -7.09
C LEU A 212 -16.28 4.79 -7.38
N GLN A 213 -15.54 5.23 -6.37
CA GLN A 213 -14.38 6.11 -6.52
C GLN A 213 -13.27 5.45 -7.34
N ASN A 214 -12.97 4.17 -7.09
CA ASN A 214 -11.99 3.43 -7.89
C ASN A 214 -12.43 3.25 -9.34
N TYR A 215 -13.72 2.99 -9.57
CA TYR A 215 -14.28 2.94 -10.90
C TYR A 215 -14.18 4.29 -11.61
N GLN A 216 -14.55 5.38 -10.93
CA GLN A 216 -14.42 6.75 -11.45
C GLN A 216 -12.97 7.09 -11.80
N ARG A 217 -12.02 6.83 -10.89
CA ARG A 217 -10.58 7.05 -11.11
C ARG A 217 -10.06 6.26 -12.31
N LYS A 218 -10.47 4.99 -12.45
CA LYS A 218 -10.09 4.16 -13.61
C LYS A 218 -10.67 4.71 -14.91
N MET A 219 -11.93 5.14 -14.89
CA MET A 219 -12.60 5.73 -16.05
C MET A 219 -11.98 7.07 -16.45
N GLU A 220 -11.67 7.93 -15.49
CA GLU A 220 -11.01 9.22 -15.71
C GLU A 220 -9.61 9.04 -16.31
N GLN A 221 -8.81 8.12 -15.78
CA GLN A 221 -7.51 7.77 -16.37
C GLN A 221 -7.66 7.26 -17.81
N LYS A 222 -8.69 6.45 -18.08
CA LYS A 222 -8.95 5.98 -19.45
C LYS A 222 -9.31 7.14 -20.37
N MET A 223 -10.23 8.02 -19.96
CA MET A 223 -10.61 9.20 -20.76
C MET A 223 -9.41 10.11 -21.01
N GLN A 224 -8.55 10.32 -20.01
CA GLN A 224 -7.34 11.13 -20.14
C GLN A 224 -6.36 10.52 -21.15
N ARG A 225 -6.17 9.20 -21.13
CA ARG A 225 -5.32 8.51 -22.13
C ARG A 225 -5.88 8.61 -23.54
N GLU A 226 -7.20 8.47 -23.70
CA GLU A 226 -7.87 8.64 -25.00
C GLU A 226 -7.71 10.09 -25.52
N GLU A 227 -7.82 11.09 -24.63
CA GLU A 227 -7.63 12.49 -24.97
C GLU A 227 -6.17 12.81 -25.35
N ASP A 228 -5.20 12.33 -24.57
CA ASP A 228 -3.77 12.50 -24.87
C ASP A 228 -3.42 11.82 -26.20
N LEU A 229 -3.91 10.60 -26.45
CA LEU A 229 -3.72 9.91 -27.73
C LEU A 229 -4.30 10.72 -28.89
N ARG A 230 -5.51 11.25 -28.75
CA ARG A 230 -6.16 12.10 -29.77
C ARG A 230 -5.38 13.40 -30.00
N THR A 231 -4.88 14.01 -28.94
CA THR A 231 -4.10 15.24 -28.99
C THR A 231 -2.76 15.01 -29.67
N GLY A 232 -2.05 13.93 -29.31
CA GLY A 232 -0.81 13.51 -29.96
C GLY A 232 -1.01 13.28 -31.46
N LEU A 233 -2.09 12.60 -31.87
CA LEU A 233 -2.41 12.38 -33.29
C LEU A 233 -2.69 13.69 -34.04
N ARG A 234 -3.25 14.71 -33.39
CA ARG A 234 -3.44 16.03 -34.00
C ARG A 234 -2.11 16.75 -34.18
N LEU A 235 -1.30 16.83 -33.13
CA LEU A 235 0.03 17.44 -33.16
C LEU A 235 0.93 16.78 -34.21
N TYR A 236 0.85 15.46 -34.32
CA TYR A 236 1.58 14.69 -35.31
C TYR A 236 1.23 15.12 -36.74
N LYS A 237 -0.07 15.28 -37.05
CA LYS A 237 -0.53 15.76 -38.37
C LYS A 237 -0.09 17.19 -38.67
N ASP A 238 0.05 18.00 -37.63
CA ASP A 238 0.54 19.38 -37.73
C ASP A 238 2.07 19.43 -37.90
N GLY A 239 2.76 18.29 -37.94
CA GLY A 239 4.21 18.17 -38.09
C GLY A 239 5.01 18.45 -36.81
N LYS A 240 4.32 18.59 -35.67
CA LYS A 240 4.91 18.86 -34.36
C LYS A 240 5.25 17.55 -33.65
N TYR A 241 6.27 16.86 -34.16
CA TYR A 241 6.58 15.49 -33.75
C TYR A 241 7.07 15.39 -32.30
N GLU A 242 7.83 16.35 -31.79
CA GLU A 242 8.26 16.38 -30.39
C GLU A 242 7.08 16.56 -29.42
N GLU A 243 6.18 17.51 -29.71
CA GLU A 243 4.96 17.73 -28.91
C GLU A 243 4.03 16.50 -28.96
N ALA A 244 3.94 15.85 -30.12
CA ALA A 244 3.17 14.62 -30.28
C ALA A 244 3.76 13.46 -29.47
N LEU A 245 5.08 13.34 -29.45
CA LEU A 245 5.79 12.31 -28.71
C LEU A 245 5.54 12.44 -27.21
N GLU A 246 5.57 13.65 -26.66
CA GLU A 246 5.23 13.91 -25.25
C GLU A 246 3.83 13.35 -24.90
N LYS A 247 2.84 13.56 -25.78
CA LYS A 247 1.48 13.06 -25.57
C LYS A 247 1.38 11.55 -25.66
N PHE A 248 2.07 10.92 -26.60
CA PHE A 248 2.06 9.46 -26.67
C PHE A 248 2.81 8.81 -25.49
N GLU A 249 3.90 9.41 -25.02
CA GLU A 249 4.62 8.95 -23.82
C GLU A 249 3.77 9.11 -22.55
N SER A 250 2.96 10.18 -22.44
CA SER A 250 1.96 10.34 -21.36
C SER A 250 0.97 9.15 -21.31
N VAL A 251 0.52 8.68 -22.49
CA VAL A 251 -0.34 7.49 -22.59
C VAL A 251 0.40 6.25 -22.10
N LEU A 252 1.65 6.04 -22.49
CA LEU A 252 2.45 4.88 -22.07
C LEU A 252 2.78 4.90 -20.56
N GLY A 253 3.04 6.08 -20.00
CA GLY A 253 3.34 6.27 -18.58
C GLY A 253 2.14 6.05 -17.64
N SER A 254 0.91 6.10 -18.16
CA SER A 254 -0.34 5.98 -17.38
C SER A 254 -0.93 4.57 -17.37
N LYS A 255 -0.08 3.55 -17.58
CA LYS A 255 -0.41 2.11 -17.56
C LYS A 255 -1.61 1.77 -18.45
N PRO A 256 -1.48 1.97 -19.77
CA PRO A 256 -2.54 1.69 -20.72
C PRO A 256 -2.87 0.20 -20.78
N GLU A 257 -4.05 -0.11 -21.32
CA GLU A 257 -4.35 -1.49 -21.73
C GLU A 257 -3.47 -1.88 -22.93
N SER A 258 -3.27 -3.19 -23.17
CA SER A 258 -2.35 -3.68 -24.22
C SER A 258 -2.62 -3.05 -25.60
N ASN A 259 -3.89 -2.88 -25.96
CA ASN A 259 -4.29 -2.26 -27.22
C ASN A 259 -3.96 -0.76 -27.29
N GLU A 260 -4.15 -0.03 -26.18
CA GLU A 260 -3.80 1.39 -26.11
C GLU A 260 -2.27 1.56 -26.18
N ALA A 261 -1.53 0.67 -25.48
CA ALA A 261 -0.07 0.64 -25.49
C ALA A 261 0.47 0.38 -26.89
N SER A 262 -0.06 -0.63 -27.60
CA SER A 262 0.40 -1.01 -28.93
C SER A 262 0.22 0.12 -29.95
N ILE A 263 -0.92 0.82 -29.90
CA ILE A 263 -1.21 1.98 -30.76
C ILE A 263 -0.29 3.17 -30.40
N ALA A 264 -0.13 3.48 -29.11
CA ALA A 264 0.71 4.58 -28.68
C ALA A 264 2.19 4.35 -29.05
N SER A 265 2.75 3.17 -28.77
CA SER A 265 4.12 2.80 -29.13
C SER A 265 4.36 2.83 -30.65
N TYR A 266 3.38 2.41 -31.46
CA TYR A 266 3.48 2.54 -32.91
C TYR A 266 3.60 4.01 -33.35
N ASN A 267 2.78 4.88 -32.78
CA ASN A 267 2.83 6.31 -33.10
C ASN A 267 4.14 6.96 -32.60
N VAL A 268 4.68 6.53 -31.45
CA VAL A 268 6.02 6.94 -30.98
C VAL A 268 7.09 6.53 -31.99
N ALA A 269 7.02 5.31 -32.53
CA ALA A 269 7.94 4.85 -33.57
C ALA A 269 7.88 5.73 -34.84
N CYS A 270 6.67 6.11 -35.26
CA CYS A 270 6.47 7.06 -36.37
C CYS A 270 7.09 8.43 -36.07
N CYS A 271 6.86 9.00 -34.87
CA CYS A 271 7.49 10.26 -34.45
C CYS A 271 9.02 10.17 -34.52
N TYR A 272 9.62 9.15 -33.91
CA TYR A 272 11.07 8.97 -33.92
C TYR A 272 11.64 8.79 -35.32
N SER A 273 10.93 8.06 -36.19
CA SER A 273 11.29 7.94 -37.60
C SER A 273 11.31 9.30 -38.31
N LYS A 274 10.27 10.14 -38.14
CA LYS A 274 10.23 11.50 -38.70
C LYS A 274 11.33 12.41 -38.16
N LEU A 275 11.69 12.25 -36.89
CA LEU A 275 12.79 12.96 -36.24
C LEU A 275 14.18 12.41 -36.58
N GLY A 276 14.29 11.34 -37.38
CA GLY A 276 15.55 10.71 -37.75
C GLY A 276 16.23 9.93 -36.61
N ARG A 277 15.54 9.68 -35.49
CA ARG A 277 16.04 8.93 -34.34
C ARG A 277 15.80 7.43 -34.52
N ILE A 278 16.58 6.82 -35.41
CA ILE A 278 16.34 5.47 -35.92
C ILE A 278 16.30 4.40 -34.82
N GLU A 279 17.27 4.40 -33.90
CA GLU A 279 17.35 3.37 -32.85
C GLU A 279 16.17 3.45 -31.87
N ALA A 280 15.77 4.66 -31.47
CA ALA A 280 14.61 4.88 -30.63
C ALA A 280 13.31 4.46 -31.34
N GLY A 281 13.20 4.75 -32.64
CA GLY A 281 12.07 4.32 -33.46
C GLY A 281 11.94 2.80 -33.58
N LEU A 282 13.06 2.08 -33.73
CA LEU A 282 13.07 0.62 -33.74
C LEU A 282 12.67 0.03 -32.39
N SER A 283 13.16 0.60 -31.29
CA SER A 283 12.77 0.18 -29.93
C SER A 283 11.27 0.35 -29.71
N ALA A 284 10.73 1.53 -30.04
CA ALA A 284 9.30 1.81 -29.90
C ALA A 284 8.43 0.90 -30.81
N LEU A 285 8.92 0.57 -32.01
CA LEU A 285 8.25 -0.36 -32.90
C LEU A 285 8.23 -1.78 -32.33
N GLU A 286 9.33 -2.24 -31.74
CA GLU A 286 9.39 -3.52 -31.04
C GLU A 286 8.42 -3.56 -29.85
N ASP A 287 8.33 -2.48 -29.08
CA ASP A 287 7.38 -2.37 -27.97
C ASP A 287 5.93 -2.44 -28.45
N ALA A 288 5.61 -1.81 -29.59
CA ALA A 288 4.30 -1.92 -30.21
C ALA A 288 3.96 -3.37 -30.59
N LEU A 289 4.91 -4.08 -31.20
CA LEU A 289 4.75 -5.49 -31.58
C LEU A 289 4.56 -6.39 -30.35
N LYS A 290 5.35 -6.19 -29.29
CA LYS A 290 5.21 -6.91 -28.00
C LYS A 290 3.85 -6.65 -27.34
N ALA A 291 3.31 -5.44 -27.48
CA ALA A 291 2.00 -5.07 -26.98
C ALA A 291 0.83 -5.61 -27.83
N GLY A 292 1.12 -6.34 -28.92
CA GLY A 292 0.12 -6.99 -29.77
C GLY A 292 -0.31 -6.15 -30.98
N TYR A 293 0.56 -5.31 -31.52
CA TYR A 293 0.28 -4.60 -32.77
C TYR A 293 0.37 -5.54 -33.97
N GLU A 294 -0.75 -5.74 -34.69
CA GLU A 294 -0.87 -6.77 -35.73
C GLU A 294 -0.87 -6.24 -37.18
N GLU A 295 -0.86 -4.92 -37.40
CA GLU A 295 -0.89 -4.34 -38.75
C GLU A 295 0.49 -4.38 -39.43
N PHE A 296 1.08 -5.56 -39.56
CA PHE A 296 2.41 -5.80 -40.14
C PHE A 296 2.55 -5.31 -41.58
N LYS A 297 1.46 -5.37 -42.36
CA LYS A 297 1.43 -4.79 -43.71
C LYS A 297 1.66 -3.28 -43.65
N ARG A 298 1.04 -2.60 -42.69
CA ARG A 298 1.20 -1.17 -42.49
C ARG A 298 2.63 -0.84 -42.12
N ILE A 299 3.22 -1.56 -41.17
CA ILE A 299 4.63 -1.38 -40.75
C ILE A 299 5.60 -1.38 -41.95
N ARG A 300 5.40 -2.27 -42.93
CA ARG A 300 6.27 -2.39 -44.11
C ARG A 300 6.08 -1.29 -45.15
N THR A 301 4.90 -0.70 -45.24
CA THR A 301 4.54 0.27 -46.28
C THR A 301 4.41 1.71 -45.78
N ASP A 302 4.37 1.92 -44.46
CA ASP A 302 4.10 3.23 -43.88
C ASP A 302 5.19 4.23 -44.30
N PRO A 303 4.83 5.36 -44.95
CA PRO A 303 5.78 6.42 -45.26
C PRO A 303 6.34 7.10 -44.00
N ASP A 304 5.65 7.01 -42.87
CA ASP A 304 6.10 7.61 -41.63
C ASP A 304 7.26 6.83 -41.01
N LEU A 305 7.30 5.52 -41.25
CA LEU A 305 8.40 4.65 -40.84
C LEU A 305 9.53 4.57 -41.88
N GLU A 306 9.53 5.39 -42.94
CA GLU A 306 10.51 5.29 -44.04
C GLU A 306 11.96 5.31 -43.53
N ASN A 307 12.29 6.20 -42.59
CA ASN A 307 13.64 6.31 -42.06
C ASN A 307 14.04 5.07 -41.23
N VAL A 308 13.12 4.57 -40.40
CA VAL A 308 13.33 3.33 -39.62
C VAL A 308 13.47 2.11 -40.53
N ARG A 309 12.67 2.03 -41.61
CA ARG A 309 12.72 0.93 -42.59
C ARG A 309 14.03 0.82 -43.36
N LYS A 310 14.81 1.92 -43.46
CA LYS A 310 16.12 1.91 -44.11
C LYS A 310 17.21 1.22 -43.27
N SER A 311 16.93 0.94 -41.99
CA SER A 311 17.88 0.27 -41.11
C SER A 311 17.87 -1.25 -41.34
N GLU A 312 19.06 -1.86 -41.40
CA GLU A 312 19.21 -3.33 -41.47
C GLU A 312 18.58 -4.05 -40.25
N LYS A 313 18.51 -3.37 -39.10
CA LYS A 313 17.87 -3.88 -37.87
C LYS A 313 16.36 -4.06 -38.03
N PHE A 314 15.71 -3.33 -38.95
CA PHE A 314 14.27 -3.42 -39.20
C PHE A 314 13.85 -4.79 -39.74
N ASP A 315 14.58 -5.31 -40.72
CA ASP A 315 14.29 -6.63 -41.31
C ASP A 315 14.50 -7.75 -40.29
N THR A 316 15.50 -7.60 -39.42
CA THR A 316 15.78 -8.55 -38.34
C THR A 316 14.65 -8.53 -37.30
N LEU A 317 14.18 -7.34 -36.92
CA LEU A 317 13.05 -7.17 -36.02
C LEU A 317 11.81 -7.87 -36.58
N LEU A 318 11.44 -7.61 -37.84
CA LEU A 318 10.23 -8.18 -38.42
C LEU A 318 10.27 -9.70 -38.61
N LYS A 319 11.43 -10.28 -38.99
CA LYS A 319 11.56 -11.74 -39.14
C LYS A 319 11.17 -12.49 -37.86
N ASN A 320 11.55 -11.98 -36.70
CA ASN A 320 11.21 -12.58 -35.41
C ASN A 320 9.69 -12.67 -35.16
N TYR A 321 8.92 -11.71 -35.68
CA TYR A 321 7.46 -11.67 -35.54
C TYR A 321 6.73 -12.36 -36.70
N ASP A 322 7.32 -12.38 -37.90
CA ASP A 322 6.78 -13.14 -39.04
C ASP A 322 6.84 -14.66 -38.80
N GLU A 323 7.98 -15.16 -38.31
CA GLU A 323 8.17 -16.59 -38.07
C GLU A 323 7.28 -17.11 -36.94
N SER A 324 7.04 -16.31 -35.89
CA SER A 324 6.15 -16.68 -34.79
C SER A 324 4.69 -16.78 -35.25
N PHE A 325 4.21 -15.85 -36.09
CA PHE A 325 2.87 -15.92 -36.66
C PHE A 325 2.71 -17.10 -37.64
N ILE A 326 3.70 -17.34 -38.51
CA ILE A 326 3.67 -18.47 -39.45
C ILE A 326 3.70 -19.80 -38.70
N ASN A 327 4.51 -19.92 -37.64
CA ASN A 327 4.53 -21.14 -36.83
C ASN A 327 3.22 -21.37 -36.08
N GLU A 328 2.63 -20.35 -35.45
CA GLU A 328 1.38 -20.51 -34.71
C GLU A 328 0.19 -20.79 -35.63
N SER A 329 0.09 -20.06 -36.74
CA SER A 329 -0.94 -20.29 -37.77
C SER A 329 -0.78 -21.64 -38.48
N ALA A 330 0.44 -22.05 -38.81
CA ALA A 330 0.71 -23.38 -39.39
C ALA A 330 0.45 -24.50 -38.39
N LEU A 331 0.82 -24.36 -37.12
CA LEU A 331 0.54 -25.34 -36.07
C LEU A 331 -0.97 -25.46 -35.81
N ASN A 332 -1.70 -24.35 -35.79
CA ASN A 332 -3.14 -24.35 -35.62
C ASN A 332 -3.87 -24.90 -36.86
N ALA A 333 -3.37 -24.61 -38.07
CA ALA A 333 -3.87 -25.19 -39.31
C ALA A 333 -3.64 -26.71 -39.35
N ILE A 334 -2.45 -27.21 -38.96
CA ILE A 334 -2.16 -28.64 -38.84
C ILE A 334 -3.06 -29.30 -37.78
N LYS A 335 -3.21 -28.70 -36.59
CA LYS A 335 -4.11 -29.21 -35.54
C LYS A 335 -5.57 -29.29 -36.02
N SER A 336 -6.03 -28.31 -36.78
CA SER A 336 -7.37 -28.28 -37.38
C SER A 336 -7.52 -29.34 -38.48
N LEU A 337 -6.51 -29.50 -39.33
CA LEU A 337 -6.51 -30.48 -40.42
C LEU A 337 -6.44 -31.94 -39.91
N PHE A 338 -5.77 -32.16 -38.77
CA PHE A 338 -5.56 -33.49 -38.20
C PHE A 338 -6.55 -33.91 -37.12
N GLY A 339 -7.45 -33.04 -36.64
CA GLY A 339 -8.69 -33.45 -35.93
C GLY A 339 -8.56 -34.54 -34.85
N LEU A 340 -7.41 -34.65 -34.17
CA LEU A 340 -7.14 -35.69 -33.18
C LEU A 340 -7.51 -35.16 -31.80
N GLY A 341 -8.79 -35.26 -31.44
CA GLY A 341 -9.21 -34.87 -30.09
C GLY A 341 -10.71 -34.74 -29.85
N LYS A 342 -11.52 -35.65 -30.36
CA LYS A 342 -12.82 -35.96 -29.71
C LYS A 342 -12.86 -37.44 -29.36
N LYS A 343 -12.57 -37.75 -28.11
CA LYS A 343 -13.18 -38.86 -27.37
C LYS A 343 -13.49 -38.39 -25.97
#